data_AF-A0A954JJ80-F1
#
_entry.id   AF-A0A954JJ80-F1
#
_cell.length_a   1.000
_cell.length_b   1.000
_cell.length_c   1.000
_cell.angle_alpha   90.00
_cell.angle_beta   90.00
_cell.angle_gamma   90.00
#
_symmetry.space_group_name_H-M   'P 1'
#
loop_
_entity.id
_entity.type
_entity.pdbx_description
1 polymer ?
#
loop_
_entity_poly.entity_id
_entity_poly.type
_entity_poly.pdbx_seq_one_letter_code
_entity_poly.pdbx_strand_id
1 'polypeptide(L)'
;MIGATVGLVFALIVILMLPSFEVYNHFTNGLQAISRDRFEEAVQDFTEGLGRVDSAGVPFGRPVVTKIALRVFRGRCLYQLGKYEESLDDFDMMGQLIVEREGKESGQRQTWKAAVYAKMGEFESAVRELSTAIEEDRENSRLLLRRADANYQLGDYESAIHDFDSYLNTDAPDDLERIFARFYRALAHKQLNEDEVVTTDLEAIRSGSWHPYWLSVDVNTLSDPEVVAAWRKSEIYIRDL
;
A
#
# COMPACT_ATOMS: atom_id res chain seq x y z
N MET A 1 3.15 32.31 49.40
CA MET A 1 3.72 32.50 48.05
C MET A 1 4.03 31.20 47.31
N ILE A 2 4.44 30.11 47.97
CA ILE A 2 4.83 28.85 47.31
C ILE A 2 3.66 28.11 46.63
N GLY A 3 2.44 28.16 47.18
CA GLY A 3 1.28 27.49 46.57
C GLY A 3 0.78 28.10 45.24
N ALA A 4 0.97 29.40 45.04
CA ALA A 4 0.56 30.08 43.82
C ALA A 4 1.50 29.78 42.64
N THR A 5 2.80 29.63 42.91
CA THR A 5 3.80 29.27 41.91
C THR A 5 3.68 27.83 41.45
N VAL A 6 3.39 26.88 42.34
CA VAL A 6 3.17 25.46 41.96
C VAL A 6 1.92 25.31 41.07
N GLY A 7 0.83 26.02 41.38
CA GLY A 7 -0.39 26.00 40.57
C GLY A 7 -0.19 26.58 39.16
N LEU A 8 0.59 27.66 39.04
CA LEU A 8 0.92 28.30 37.75
C LEU A 8 1.80 27.41 36.87
N VAL A 9 2.79 26.73 37.47
CA VAL A 9 3.66 25.78 36.75
C VAL A 9 2.85 24.58 36.26
N PHE A 10 1.95 24.04 37.09
CA PHE A 10 1.08 22.94 36.67
C PHE A 10 0.12 23.35 35.55
N ALA A 11 -0.53 24.51 35.66
CA ALA A 11 -1.41 25.02 34.61
C ALA A 11 -0.65 25.27 33.30
N LEU A 12 0.57 25.81 33.38
CA LEU A 12 1.43 26.03 32.21
C LEU A 12 1.84 24.71 31.56
N ILE A 13 2.20 23.68 32.34
CA ILE A 13 2.53 22.34 31.82
C ILE A 13 1.31 21.74 31.11
N VAL A 14 0.12 21.84 31.69
CA VAL A 14 -1.12 21.37 31.04
C VAL A 14 -1.33 22.10 29.72
N ILE A 15 -1.24 23.44 29.70
CA ILE A 15 -1.41 24.26 28.49
C ILE A 15 -0.39 23.89 27.40
N LEU A 16 0.87 23.64 27.78
CA LEU A 16 1.92 23.23 26.84
C LEU A 16 1.71 21.80 26.31
N MET A 17 1.00 20.95 27.04
CA MET A 17 0.68 19.58 26.63
C MET A 17 -0.60 19.49 25.79
N LEU A 18 -1.53 20.44 25.92
CA LEU A 18 -2.84 20.44 25.24
C LEU A 18 -2.74 20.25 23.71
N PRO A 19 -1.89 20.98 22.97
CA PRO A 19 -1.77 20.76 21.52
C PRO A 19 -1.31 19.34 21.16
N SER A 20 -0.39 18.79 21.95
CA SER A 20 0.10 17.41 21.74
C SER A 20 -0.99 16.39 22.03
N PHE A 21 -1.84 16.66 23.02
CA PHE A 21 -2.99 15.83 23.38
C PHE A 21 -4.09 15.88 22.31
N GLU A 22 -4.41 17.06 21.75
CA GLU A 22 -5.38 17.20 20.66
C GLU A 22 -4.95 16.42 19.42
N VAL A 23 -3.68 16.57 19.00
CA VAL A 23 -3.14 15.81 17.86
C VAL A 23 -3.20 14.30 18.12
N TYR A 24 -2.86 13.86 19.34
CA TYR A 24 -2.95 12.44 19.72
C TYR A 24 -4.39 11.91 19.68
N ASN A 25 -5.37 12.69 20.13
CA ASN A 25 -6.78 12.28 20.10
C ASN A 25 -7.28 12.15 18.67
N HIS A 26 -7.00 13.11 17.80
CA HIS A 26 -7.34 13.01 16.38
C HIS A 26 -6.68 11.80 15.73
N PHE A 27 -5.40 11.55 16.01
CA PHE A 27 -4.71 10.38 15.49
C PHE A 27 -5.36 9.06 15.93
N THR A 28 -5.67 8.92 17.22
CA THR A 28 -6.28 7.69 17.75
C THR A 28 -7.73 7.50 17.31
N ASN A 29 -8.52 8.57 17.21
CA ASN A 29 -9.86 8.53 16.65
C ASN A 29 -9.83 8.10 15.18
N GLY A 30 -8.91 8.67 14.38
CA GLY A 30 -8.73 8.29 12.98
C GLY A 30 -8.37 6.81 12.82
N LEU A 31 -7.46 6.28 13.64
CA LEU A 31 -7.15 4.84 13.64
C LEU A 31 -8.35 3.98 14.06
N GLN A 32 -9.15 4.44 15.02
CA GLN A 32 -10.37 3.74 15.43
C GLN A 32 -11.42 3.76 14.31
N ALA A 33 -11.54 4.86 13.58
CA ALA A 33 -12.42 4.97 12.42
C ALA A 33 -11.99 4.02 11.29
N ILE A 34 -10.68 3.90 11.00
CA ILE A 34 -10.14 2.88 10.07
C ILE A 34 -10.56 1.47 10.51
N SER A 35 -10.45 1.13 11.80
CA SER A 35 -10.82 -0.20 12.30
C SER A 35 -12.31 -0.55 12.15
N ARG A 36 -13.14 0.44 11.79
CA ARG A 36 -14.58 0.33 11.57
C ARG A 36 -14.96 0.63 10.10
N ASP A 37 -13.98 0.68 9.20
CA ASP A 37 -14.13 1.02 7.78
C ASP A 37 -14.79 2.39 7.53
N ARG A 38 -14.63 3.34 8.47
CA ARG A 38 -15.15 4.71 8.37
C ARG A 38 -14.07 5.64 7.86
N PHE A 39 -13.72 5.49 6.58
CA PHE A 39 -12.58 6.18 6.00
C PHE A 39 -12.78 7.71 5.93
N GLU A 40 -14.00 8.21 5.73
CA GLU A 40 -14.29 9.64 5.74
C GLU A 40 -14.07 10.28 7.10
N GLU A 41 -14.54 9.63 8.18
CA GLU A 41 -14.29 10.07 9.56
C GLU A 41 -12.78 10.09 9.85
N ALA A 42 -12.07 9.04 9.41
CA ALA A 42 -10.62 8.97 9.57
C ALA A 42 -9.89 10.09 8.84
N VAL A 43 -10.26 10.39 7.59
CA VAL A 43 -9.67 11.50 6.81
C VAL A 43 -9.91 12.84 7.50
N GLN A 44 -11.11 13.06 8.05
CA GLN A 44 -11.42 14.29 8.79
C GLN A 44 -10.52 14.42 10.02
N ASP A 45 -10.41 13.37 10.83
CA ASP A 45 -9.58 13.36 12.03
C ASP A 45 -8.10 13.62 11.70
N PHE A 46 -7.54 12.95 10.69
CA PHE A 46 -6.15 13.20 10.31
C PHE A 46 -5.92 14.61 9.74
N THR A 47 -6.90 15.17 9.04
CA THR A 47 -6.84 16.55 8.54
C THR A 47 -6.83 17.56 9.67
N GLU A 48 -7.71 17.39 10.67
CA GLU A 48 -7.72 18.22 11.88
C GLU A 48 -6.40 18.06 12.65
N GLY A 49 -5.92 16.83 12.81
CA GLY A 49 -4.62 16.55 13.42
C GLY A 49 -3.47 17.29 12.73
N LEU A 50 -3.43 17.29 11.39
CA LEU A 50 -2.43 18.05 10.61
C LEU A 50 -2.55 19.56 10.86
N GLY A 51 -3.76 20.10 10.82
CA GLY A 51 -4.01 21.52 11.09
C GLY A 51 -3.56 21.94 12.49
N ARG A 52 -3.71 21.06 13.50
CA ARG A 52 -3.21 21.31 14.86
C ARG A 52 -1.69 21.32 14.94
N VAL A 53 -1.02 20.40 14.24
CA VAL A 53 0.44 20.40 14.17
C VAL A 53 0.96 21.67 13.50
N ASP A 54 0.30 22.14 12.44
CA ASP A 54 0.68 23.35 11.70
C ASP A 54 0.43 24.65 12.49
N SER A 55 -0.69 24.73 13.23
CA SER A 55 -1.09 25.95 13.94
C SER A 55 -0.46 26.10 15.33
N ALA A 56 -0.39 25.02 16.11
CA ALA A 56 0.03 25.07 17.51
C ALA A 56 1.42 24.46 17.75
N GLY A 57 1.96 23.74 16.77
CA GLY A 57 3.16 22.93 16.95
C GLY A 57 2.94 21.75 17.90
N VAL A 58 3.98 20.94 18.09
CA VAL A 58 3.97 19.82 19.05
C VAL A 58 5.13 20.02 20.03
N PRO A 59 4.94 20.72 21.17
CA PRO A 59 6.03 21.17 22.04
C PRO A 59 6.92 20.05 22.58
N PHE A 60 6.36 18.85 22.76
CA PHE A 60 7.07 17.66 23.24
C PHE A 60 7.11 16.51 22.21
N GLY A 61 6.65 16.76 20.99
CA GLY A 61 6.64 15.80 19.90
C GLY A 61 7.79 15.99 18.91
N ARG A 62 7.84 15.15 17.89
CA ARG A 62 8.64 15.39 16.68
C ARG A 62 7.67 15.81 15.57
N PRO A 63 7.39 17.11 15.38
CA PRO A 63 6.33 17.58 14.48
C PRO A 63 6.41 16.97 13.08
N VAL A 64 7.62 16.83 12.54
CA VAL A 64 7.86 16.20 11.23
C VAL A 64 7.41 14.73 11.21
N VAL A 65 7.76 13.94 12.22
CA VAL A 65 7.36 12.52 12.31
C VAL A 65 5.84 12.40 12.48
N THR A 66 5.23 13.29 13.27
CA THR A 66 3.78 13.32 13.45
C THR A 66 3.06 13.67 12.14
N LYS A 67 3.55 14.66 11.37
CA LYS A 67 3.01 14.99 10.04
C LYS A 67 3.14 13.82 9.07
N ILE A 68 4.31 13.17 9.02
CA ILE A 68 4.53 11.98 8.20
C ILE A 68 3.49 10.90 8.53
N ALA A 69 3.31 10.57 9.82
CA ALA A 69 2.34 9.56 10.22
C ALA A 69 0.91 9.94 9.82
N LEU A 70 0.47 11.17 10.13
CA LEU A 70 -0.87 11.64 9.78
C LEU A 70 -1.13 11.59 8.27
N ARG A 71 -0.15 12.02 7.45
CA ARG A 71 -0.25 11.96 5.98
C ARG A 71 -0.29 10.54 5.45
N VAL A 72 0.50 9.62 6.00
CA VAL A 72 0.45 8.20 5.61
C VAL A 72 -0.93 7.63 5.83
N PHE A 73 -1.51 7.82 7.03
CA PHE A 73 -2.83 7.26 7.31
C PHE A 73 -3.94 7.97 6.54
N ARG A 74 -3.85 9.30 6.36
CA ARG A 74 -4.81 10.05 5.55
C ARG A 74 -4.76 9.64 4.09
N GLY A 75 -3.57 9.59 3.48
CA GLY A 75 -3.35 9.11 2.11
C GLY A 75 -3.93 7.71 1.89
N ARG A 76 -3.66 6.78 2.81
CA ARG A 76 -4.26 5.42 2.76
C ARG A 76 -5.79 5.44 2.80
N CYS A 77 -6.40 6.29 3.62
CA CYS A 77 -7.86 6.40 3.67
C CYS A 77 -8.41 7.05 2.40
N LEU A 78 -7.75 8.09 1.88
CA LEU A 78 -8.11 8.75 0.62
C LEU A 78 -8.06 7.76 -0.56
N TYR A 79 -7.05 6.90 -0.60
CA TYR A 79 -6.96 5.79 -1.54
C TYR A 79 -8.16 4.84 -1.45
N GLN A 80 -8.57 4.43 -0.25
CA GLN A 80 -9.75 3.58 -0.05
C GLN A 80 -11.06 4.26 -0.50
N LEU A 81 -11.12 5.59 -0.37
CA LEU A 81 -12.25 6.41 -0.81
C LEU A 81 -12.25 6.74 -2.31
N GLY A 82 -11.25 6.29 -3.07
CA GLY A 82 -11.09 6.64 -4.48
C GLY A 82 -10.63 8.09 -4.73
N LYS A 83 -10.23 8.81 -3.68
CA LYS A 83 -9.71 10.18 -3.74
C LYS A 83 -8.22 10.17 -4.07
N TYR A 84 -7.90 9.71 -5.26
CA TYR A 84 -6.54 9.37 -5.65
C TYR A 84 -5.60 10.59 -5.74
N GLU A 85 -6.06 11.72 -6.26
CA GLU A 85 -5.25 12.95 -6.33
C GLU A 85 -4.85 13.45 -4.94
N GLU A 86 -5.82 13.59 -4.02
CA GLU A 86 -5.56 13.97 -2.63
C GLU A 86 -4.62 12.96 -1.93
N SER A 87 -4.75 11.67 -2.27
CA SER A 87 -3.86 10.62 -1.76
C SER A 87 -2.42 10.77 -2.26
N LEU A 88 -2.22 11.09 -3.54
CA LEU A 88 -0.90 11.32 -4.12
C LEU A 88 -0.21 12.52 -3.48
N ASP A 89 -0.97 13.60 -3.26
CA ASP A 89 -0.47 14.81 -2.57
C ASP A 89 0.06 14.47 -1.17
N ASP A 90 -0.63 13.62 -0.41
CA ASP A 90 -0.16 13.20 0.91
C ASP A 90 1.14 12.39 0.86
N PHE A 91 1.28 11.49 -0.11
CA PHE A 91 2.50 10.70 -0.28
C PHE A 91 3.67 11.53 -0.81
N ASP A 92 3.42 12.52 -1.66
CA ASP A 92 4.45 13.47 -2.10
C ASP A 92 4.91 14.36 -0.95
N MET A 93 3.98 14.87 -0.14
CA MET A 93 4.32 15.65 1.03
C MET A 93 5.04 14.84 2.11
N MET A 94 4.67 13.56 2.28
CA MET A 94 5.39 12.63 3.13
C MET A 94 6.86 12.48 2.69
N GLY A 95 7.10 12.29 1.39
CA GLY A 95 8.46 12.20 0.84
C GLY A 95 9.32 13.42 1.14
N GLN A 96 8.77 14.61 0.87
CA GLN A 96 9.47 15.87 1.16
C GLN A 96 9.90 15.96 2.63
N LEU A 97 9.00 15.63 3.56
CA LEU A 97 9.29 15.63 4.99
C LEU A 97 10.35 14.59 5.40
N ILE A 98 10.38 13.43 4.74
CA ILE A 98 11.39 12.39 5.00
C ILE A 98 12.76 12.87 4.51
N VAL A 99 12.85 13.40 3.29
CA VAL A 99 14.09 13.92 2.73
C VAL A 99 14.65 15.07 3.58
N GLU A 100 13.79 16.01 3.98
CA GLU A 100 14.18 17.12 4.86
C GLU A 100 14.75 16.63 6.21
N ARG A 101 14.21 15.52 6.73
CA ARG A 101 14.61 14.97 8.03
C ARG A 101 15.85 14.08 7.96
N GLU A 102 15.91 13.21 6.97
CA GLU A 102 16.85 12.08 6.90
C GLU A 102 17.90 12.23 5.79
N GLY A 103 17.70 13.17 4.87
CA GLY A 103 18.59 13.41 3.74
C GLY A 103 18.57 12.30 2.68
N LYS A 104 17.61 11.39 2.75
CA LYS A 104 17.43 10.27 1.81
C LYS A 104 15.96 10.03 1.52
N GLU A 105 15.68 9.50 0.34
CA GLU A 105 14.36 9.01 -0.04
C GLU A 105 14.04 7.69 0.70
N SER A 106 12.76 7.32 0.68
CA SER A 106 12.26 6.05 1.22
C SER A 106 11.26 5.42 0.26
N GLY A 107 11.53 4.18 -0.14
CA GLY A 107 10.75 3.42 -1.13
C GLY A 107 9.30 3.21 -0.76
N GLN A 108 8.94 3.47 0.51
CA GLN A 108 7.57 3.47 0.99
C GLN A 108 6.70 4.50 0.26
N ARG A 109 7.22 5.68 -0.08
CA ARG A 109 6.48 6.69 -0.85
C ARG A 109 6.11 6.13 -2.22
N GLN A 110 7.11 5.64 -2.96
CA GLN A 110 6.93 5.15 -4.32
C GLN A 110 6.00 3.92 -4.32
N THR A 111 6.10 3.05 -3.31
CA THR A 111 5.19 1.91 -3.15
C THR A 111 3.72 2.36 -3.05
N TRP A 112 3.43 3.38 -2.23
CA TRP A 112 2.07 3.90 -2.10
C TRP A 112 1.59 4.64 -3.34
N LYS A 113 2.43 5.46 -3.97
CA LYS A 113 2.09 6.12 -5.24
C LYS A 113 1.79 5.12 -6.34
N ALA A 114 2.57 4.05 -6.43
CA ALA A 114 2.32 2.97 -7.38
C ALA A 114 0.96 2.31 -7.17
N ALA A 115 0.58 2.04 -5.92
CA ALA A 115 -0.74 1.49 -5.60
C ALA A 115 -1.86 2.42 -6.07
N VAL A 116 -1.72 3.73 -5.82
CA VAL A 116 -2.69 4.75 -6.24
C VAL A 116 -2.81 4.81 -7.77
N TYR A 117 -1.69 4.89 -8.48
CA TYR A 117 -1.68 4.88 -9.96
C TYR A 117 -2.28 3.60 -10.53
N ALA A 118 -1.99 2.43 -9.93
CA ALA A 118 -2.59 1.17 -10.36
C ALA A 118 -4.12 1.17 -10.21
N LYS A 119 -4.68 1.75 -9.13
CA LYS A 119 -6.14 1.89 -8.98
C LYS A 119 -6.75 2.93 -9.94
N MET A 120 -5.97 3.93 -10.37
CA MET A 120 -6.37 4.86 -11.43
C MET A 120 -6.32 4.23 -12.84
N GLY A 121 -5.73 3.05 -12.99
CA GLY A 121 -5.46 2.44 -14.30
C GLY A 121 -4.24 3.03 -15.02
N GLU A 122 -3.47 3.89 -14.35
CA GLU A 122 -2.26 4.54 -14.85
C GLU A 122 -1.05 3.62 -14.66
N PHE A 123 -1.08 2.46 -15.31
CA PHE A 123 -0.14 1.37 -15.03
C PHE A 123 1.31 1.71 -15.40
N GLU A 124 1.56 2.54 -16.43
CA GLU A 124 2.92 3.00 -16.75
C GLU A 124 3.50 3.83 -15.61
N SER A 125 2.67 4.65 -14.96
CA SER A 125 3.07 5.42 -13.79
C SER A 125 3.32 4.50 -12.59
N ALA A 126 2.48 3.48 -12.39
CA ALA A 126 2.70 2.48 -11.36
C ALA A 126 4.03 1.71 -11.54
N VAL A 127 4.34 1.27 -12.76
CA VAL A 127 5.59 0.57 -13.08
C VAL A 127 6.82 1.44 -12.83
N ARG A 128 6.77 2.73 -13.17
CA ARG A 128 7.88 3.67 -12.90
C ARG A 128 8.14 3.80 -11.40
N GLU A 129 7.09 4.06 -10.62
CA GLU A 129 7.21 4.20 -9.16
C GLU A 129 7.71 2.88 -8.52
N LEU A 130 7.18 1.72 -8.94
CA LEU A 130 7.64 0.42 -8.44
C LEU A 130 9.10 0.13 -8.79
N SER A 131 9.56 0.52 -9.98
CA SER A 131 10.95 0.33 -10.36
C SER A 131 11.89 1.14 -9.46
N THR A 132 11.53 2.38 -9.14
CA THR A 132 12.26 3.18 -8.14
C THR A 132 12.18 2.54 -6.75
N ALA A 133 11.01 2.06 -6.32
CA ALA A 133 10.87 1.39 -5.02
C ALA A 133 11.76 0.14 -4.90
N ILE A 134 11.89 -0.66 -5.97
CA ILE A 134 12.75 -1.86 -6.02
C ILE A 134 14.23 -1.49 -5.92
N GLU A 135 14.65 -0.36 -6.51
CA GLU A 135 16.03 0.11 -6.38
C GLU A 135 16.39 0.47 -4.94
N GLU A 136 15.42 1.00 -4.19
CA GLU A 136 15.57 1.42 -2.79
C GLU A 136 15.44 0.26 -1.79
N ASP A 137 14.56 -0.72 -2.06
CA ASP A 137 14.29 -1.87 -1.21
C ASP A 137 14.26 -3.18 -2.02
N ARG A 138 15.46 -3.70 -2.30
CA ARG A 138 15.64 -4.93 -3.10
C ARG A 138 15.19 -6.21 -2.38
N GLU A 139 15.05 -6.17 -1.06
CA GLU A 139 14.66 -7.35 -0.27
C GLU A 139 13.14 -7.54 -0.22
N ASN A 140 12.38 -6.49 -0.56
CA ASN A 140 10.93 -6.54 -0.60
C ASN A 140 10.42 -7.14 -1.91
N SER A 141 10.34 -8.47 -1.95
CA SER A 141 9.87 -9.22 -3.13
C SER A 141 8.45 -8.85 -3.55
N ARG A 142 7.59 -8.33 -2.66
CA ARG A 142 6.24 -7.87 -3.02
C ARG A 142 6.24 -6.75 -4.05
N LEU A 143 7.31 -5.96 -4.13
CA LEU A 143 7.43 -4.93 -5.15
C LEU A 143 7.53 -5.54 -6.56
N LEU A 144 8.19 -6.70 -6.70
CA LEU A 144 8.23 -7.47 -7.95
C LEU A 144 6.82 -7.95 -8.32
N LEU A 145 6.09 -8.50 -7.36
CA LEU A 145 4.72 -8.99 -7.57
C LEU A 145 3.78 -7.87 -8.07
N ARG A 146 3.85 -6.69 -7.43
CA ARG A 146 3.06 -5.51 -7.83
C ARG A 146 3.45 -5.00 -9.21
N ARG A 147 4.75 -5.00 -9.53
CA ARG A 147 5.23 -4.53 -10.84
C ARG A 147 4.84 -5.51 -11.94
N ALA A 148 4.87 -6.81 -11.65
CA ALA A 148 4.39 -7.85 -12.53
C ALA A 148 2.89 -7.69 -12.85
N ASP A 149 2.03 -7.45 -11.85
CA ASP A 149 0.60 -7.16 -12.09
C ASP A 149 0.45 -5.90 -12.96
N ALA A 150 1.15 -4.81 -12.65
CA ALA A 150 1.08 -3.58 -13.44
C ALA A 150 1.54 -3.78 -14.89
N ASN A 151 2.64 -4.49 -15.14
CA ASN A 151 3.11 -4.86 -16.48
C ASN A 151 2.11 -5.76 -17.21
N TYR A 152 1.49 -6.71 -16.50
CA TYR A 152 0.44 -7.55 -17.07
C TYR A 152 -0.77 -6.72 -17.52
N GLN A 153 -1.22 -5.75 -16.72
CA GLN A 153 -2.33 -4.86 -17.11
C GLN A 153 -1.96 -3.93 -18.28
N LEU A 154 -0.68 -3.59 -18.45
CA LEU A 154 -0.17 -2.87 -19.64
C LEU A 154 -0.14 -3.72 -20.90
N GLY A 155 -0.20 -5.05 -20.76
CA GLY A 155 0.05 -5.99 -21.85
C GLY A 155 1.53 -6.21 -22.15
N ASP A 156 2.44 -5.73 -21.29
CA ASP A 156 3.86 -6.07 -21.35
C ASP A 156 4.07 -7.41 -20.63
N TYR A 157 3.66 -8.48 -21.33
CA TYR A 157 3.62 -9.84 -20.79
C TYR A 157 5.02 -10.38 -20.52
N GLU A 158 6.01 -10.05 -21.36
CA GLU A 158 7.40 -10.46 -21.16
C GLU A 158 7.98 -9.88 -19.86
N SER A 159 7.78 -8.58 -19.61
CA SER A 159 8.24 -7.96 -18.35
C SER A 159 7.47 -8.48 -17.13
N ALA A 160 6.17 -8.74 -17.29
CA ALA A 160 5.35 -9.34 -16.24
C ALA A 160 5.86 -10.75 -15.85
N ILE A 161 6.13 -11.60 -16.84
CA ILE A 161 6.68 -12.95 -16.63
C ILE A 161 8.02 -12.88 -15.90
N HIS A 162 8.93 -12.01 -16.35
CA HIS A 162 10.23 -11.85 -15.71
C HIS A 162 10.12 -11.50 -14.21
N ASP A 163 9.21 -10.60 -13.86
CA ASP A 163 9.00 -10.20 -12.47
C ASP A 163 8.29 -11.28 -11.64
N PHE A 164 7.32 -12.00 -12.22
CA PHE A 164 6.70 -13.16 -11.57
C PHE A 164 7.72 -14.28 -11.31
N ASP A 165 8.61 -14.56 -12.27
CA ASP A 165 9.71 -15.52 -12.12
C ASP A 165 10.63 -15.10 -10.99
N SER A 166 11.05 -13.83 -11.00
CA SER A 166 11.91 -13.27 -9.97
C SER A 166 11.26 -13.39 -8.60
N TYR A 167 9.97 -13.08 -8.48
CA TYR A 167 9.19 -13.23 -7.24
C TYR A 167 9.13 -14.70 -6.77
N LEU A 168 8.80 -15.63 -7.67
CA LEU A 168 8.65 -17.05 -7.35
C LEU A 168 9.96 -17.72 -6.91
N ASN A 169 11.11 -17.19 -7.36
CA ASN A 169 12.45 -17.63 -6.97
C ASN A 169 12.93 -17.06 -5.62
N THR A 170 12.16 -16.18 -4.97
CA THR A 170 12.47 -15.70 -3.62
C THR A 170 11.96 -16.68 -2.55
N ASP A 171 12.42 -16.53 -1.31
CA ASP A 171 11.85 -17.16 -0.12
C ASP A 171 10.52 -16.49 0.31
N ALA A 172 9.65 -16.15 -0.66
CA ALA A 172 8.36 -15.51 -0.42
C ALA A 172 7.55 -16.34 0.59
N PRO A 173 7.07 -15.71 1.68
CA PRO A 173 6.49 -16.41 2.83
C PRO A 173 5.00 -16.76 2.66
N ASP A 174 4.33 -16.26 1.62
CA ASP A 174 2.87 -16.36 1.47
C ASP A 174 2.46 -17.26 0.29
N ASP A 175 1.81 -18.38 0.61
CA ASP A 175 1.30 -19.34 -0.38
C ASP A 175 0.26 -18.69 -1.32
N LEU A 176 -0.53 -17.71 -0.86
CA LEU A 176 -1.53 -17.03 -1.68
C LEU A 176 -0.88 -16.12 -2.72
N GLU A 177 0.13 -15.34 -2.33
CA GLU A 177 0.88 -14.49 -3.25
C GLU A 177 1.63 -15.33 -4.31
N ARG A 178 2.12 -16.53 -3.94
CA ARG A 178 2.72 -17.48 -4.90
C ARG A 178 1.70 -18.05 -5.88
N ILE A 179 0.52 -18.44 -5.40
CA ILE A 179 -0.59 -18.84 -6.28
C ILE A 179 -0.93 -17.69 -7.22
N PHE A 180 -0.91 -16.46 -6.70
CA PHE A 180 -1.20 -15.28 -7.50
C PHE A 180 -0.21 -15.11 -8.64
N ALA A 181 1.08 -15.14 -8.31
CA ALA A 181 2.16 -15.02 -9.28
C ALA A 181 2.09 -16.10 -10.37
N ARG A 182 1.89 -17.37 -9.98
CA ARG A 182 1.76 -18.48 -10.94
C ARG A 182 0.57 -18.31 -11.88
N PHE A 183 -0.57 -17.87 -11.35
CA PHE A 183 -1.76 -17.70 -12.18
C PHE A 183 -1.59 -16.59 -13.21
N TYR A 184 -1.10 -15.41 -12.79
CA TYR A 184 -0.87 -14.32 -13.73
C TYR A 184 0.29 -14.58 -14.69
N ARG A 185 1.32 -15.31 -14.26
CA ARG A 185 2.39 -15.78 -15.15
C ARG A 185 1.84 -16.75 -16.21
N ALA A 186 1.01 -17.71 -15.81
CA ALA A 186 0.33 -18.62 -16.75
C ALA A 186 -0.57 -17.86 -17.74
N LEU A 187 -1.29 -16.83 -17.27
CA LEU A 187 -2.06 -15.95 -18.16
C LEU A 187 -1.18 -15.17 -19.12
N ALA A 188 -0.04 -14.65 -18.67
CA ALA A 188 0.91 -13.93 -19.51
C ALA A 188 1.51 -14.82 -20.60
N HIS A 189 2.00 -16.02 -20.25
CA HIS A 189 2.48 -17.02 -21.22
C HIS A 189 1.42 -17.40 -22.24
N LYS A 190 0.16 -17.52 -21.79
CA LYS A 190 -0.95 -17.80 -22.70
C LYS A 190 -1.18 -16.68 -23.73
N GLN A 191 -1.00 -15.42 -23.35
CA GLN A 191 -1.09 -14.30 -24.30
C GLN A 191 0.06 -14.34 -25.33
N LEU A 192 1.20 -14.91 -24.96
CA LEU A 192 2.35 -15.13 -25.85
C LEU A 192 2.28 -16.45 -26.65
N ASN A 193 1.24 -17.28 -26.45
CA ASN A 193 1.08 -18.63 -27.02
C ASN A 193 2.15 -19.65 -26.56
N GLU A 194 2.59 -19.55 -25.30
CA GLU A 194 3.60 -20.41 -24.68
C GLU A 194 2.96 -21.46 -23.73
N ASP A 195 2.18 -22.38 -24.28
CA ASP A 195 1.30 -23.28 -23.51
C ASP A 195 2.04 -24.30 -22.60
N GLU A 196 3.32 -24.57 -22.85
CA GLU A 196 4.11 -25.53 -22.07
C GLU A 196 4.24 -25.10 -20.60
N VAL A 197 4.49 -23.81 -20.36
CA VAL A 197 4.69 -23.25 -19.00
C VAL A 197 3.35 -23.15 -18.26
N VAL A 198 2.26 -22.89 -18.98
CA VAL A 198 0.91 -22.77 -18.43
C VAL A 198 0.53 -24.03 -17.66
N THR A 199 0.79 -25.21 -18.22
CA THR A 199 0.44 -26.49 -17.58
C THR A 199 1.18 -26.66 -16.26
N THR A 200 2.47 -26.31 -16.22
CA THR A 200 3.31 -26.39 -15.02
C THR A 200 2.76 -25.52 -13.89
N ASP A 201 2.38 -24.27 -14.19
CA ASP A 201 1.82 -23.35 -13.20
C ASP A 201 0.48 -23.82 -12.66
N LEU A 202 -0.39 -24.31 -13.54
CA LEU A 202 -1.70 -24.83 -13.13
C LEU A 202 -1.59 -26.07 -12.25
N GLU A 203 -0.66 -26.98 -12.54
CA GLU A 203 -0.39 -28.14 -11.68
C GLU A 203 0.14 -27.72 -10.31
N ALA A 204 1.04 -26.73 -10.27
CA ALA A 204 1.59 -26.20 -9.04
C ALA A 204 0.53 -25.48 -8.18
N ILE A 205 -0.47 -24.85 -8.80
CA ILE A 205 -1.63 -24.27 -8.10
C ILE A 205 -2.56 -25.37 -7.56
N ARG A 206 -2.84 -26.41 -8.36
CA ARG A 206 -3.74 -27.54 -7.96
C ARG A 206 -3.17 -28.36 -6.81
N SER A 207 -1.86 -28.54 -6.77
CA SER A 207 -1.15 -29.33 -5.75
C SER A 207 -0.85 -28.57 -4.45
N GLY A 208 -1.16 -27.27 -4.40
CA GLY A 208 -0.98 -26.43 -3.21
C GLY A 208 -1.91 -26.83 -2.06
N SER A 209 -1.45 -26.62 -0.82
CA SER A 209 -2.18 -26.86 0.43
C SER A 209 -3.49 -26.06 0.54
N TRP A 210 -3.54 -24.90 -0.13
CA TRP A 210 -4.69 -24.01 -0.19
C TRP A 210 -5.23 -23.96 -1.63
N HIS A 211 -5.92 -25.03 -2.04
CA HIS A 211 -6.65 -25.08 -3.31
C HIS A 211 -8.11 -24.63 -3.07
N PRO A 212 -8.58 -23.51 -3.64
CA PRO A 212 -10.00 -23.19 -3.60
C PRO A 212 -10.77 -24.29 -4.35
N TYR A 213 -11.57 -25.08 -3.64
CA TYR A 213 -12.24 -26.29 -4.17
C TYR A 213 -13.13 -26.06 -5.42
N TRP A 214 -13.48 -24.82 -5.74
CA TRP A 214 -14.24 -24.45 -6.94
C TRP A 214 -13.36 -24.14 -8.16
N LEU A 215 -12.04 -24.29 -8.06
CA LEU A 215 -11.11 -23.87 -9.08
C LEU A 215 -10.61 -25.05 -9.93
N SER A 216 -11.43 -25.54 -10.85
CA SER A 216 -10.97 -26.42 -11.93
C SER A 216 -10.25 -25.59 -13.00
N VAL A 217 -9.12 -24.94 -12.69
CA VAL A 217 -8.35 -24.21 -13.72
C VAL A 217 -7.70 -25.23 -14.62
N ASP A 218 -8.21 -25.37 -15.83
CA ASP A 218 -7.53 -26.02 -16.95
C ASP A 218 -7.02 -24.96 -17.94
N VAL A 219 -6.01 -25.30 -18.74
CA VAL A 219 -5.44 -24.44 -19.78
C VAL A 219 -6.54 -23.88 -20.68
N ASN A 220 -7.56 -24.68 -20.99
CA ASN A 220 -8.71 -24.28 -21.79
C ASN A 220 -9.59 -23.21 -21.11
N THR A 221 -9.71 -23.24 -19.77
CA THR A 221 -10.54 -22.32 -19.00
C THR A 221 -9.90 -20.95 -18.77
N LEU A 222 -8.58 -20.83 -18.90
CA LEU A 222 -7.90 -19.53 -18.82
C LEU A 222 -8.25 -18.58 -19.99
N SER A 223 -8.92 -19.08 -21.04
CA SER A 223 -9.43 -18.25 -22.14
C SER A 223 -10.79 -17.63 -21.79
N ASP A 224 -11.45 -18.13 -20.74
CA ASP A 224 -12.78 -17.71 -20.34
C ASP A 224 -12.70 -16.45 -19.46
N PRO A 225 -13.20 -15.29 -19.92
CA PRO A 225 -13.18 -14.05 -19.15
C PRO A 225 -13.94 -14.17 -17.82
N GLU A 226 -14.95 -15.04 -17.72
CA GLU A 226 -15.72 -15.22 -16.48
C GLU A 226 -14.89 -15.94 -15.41
N VAL A 227 -14.07 -16.91 -15.81
CA VAL A 227 -13.15 -17.64 -14.91
C VAL A 227 -12.07 -16.70 -14.38
N VAL A 228 -11.48 -15.89 -15.27
CA VAL A 228 -10.48 -14.88 -14.89
C VAL A 228 -11.10 -13.82 -13.99
N ALA A 229 -12.34 -13.38 -14.27
CA ALA A 229 -13.05 -12.41 -13.44
C ALA A 229 -13.44 -12.98 -12.07
N ALA A 230 -13.82 -14.25 -11.98
CA ALA A 230 -14.12 -14.92 -10.71
C ALA A 230 -12.86 -15.02 -9.84
N TRP A 231 -11.72 -15.35 -10.44
CA TRP A 231 -10.45 -15.40 -9.75
C TRP A 231 -10.04 -13.98 -9.29
N ARG A 232 -10.19 -12.96 -10.14
CA ARG A 232 -10.03 -11.53 -9.78
C ARG A 232 -10.89 -11.06 -8.61
N LYS A 233 -12.10 -11.59 -8.46
CA LYS A 233 -12.96 -11.29 -7.31
C LYS A 233 -12.50 -11.96 -6.02
N SER A 234 -11.86 -13.13 -6.11
CA SER A 234 -11.21 -13.76 -4.95
C SER A 234 -9.88 -13.11 -4.55
N GLU A 235 -9.27 -12.31 -5.44
CA GLU A 235 -8.02 -11.56 -5.19
C GLU A 235 -8.16 -10.33 -4.29
N ILE A 236 -9.38 -9.92 -3.89
CA ILE A 236 -9.60 -8.70 -3.09
C ILE A 236 -8.71 -8.71 -1.82
N TYR A 237 -8.36 -9.89 -1.31
CA TYR A 237 -7.44 -10.06 -0.19
C TYR A 237 -5.95 -9.81 -0.50
N ILE A 238 -5.48 -10.01 -1.73
CA ILE A 238 -4.04 -9.92 -2.09
C ILE A 238 -3.69 -8.50 -2.59
N ARG A 239 -4.61 -7.84 -3.31
CA ARG A 239 -4.36 -6.49 -3.85
C ARG A 239 -4.37 -5.37 -2.81
N ASP A 240 -5.05 -5.58 -1.68
CA ASP A 240 -5.24 -4.57 -0.64
C ASP A 240 -4.36 -4.80 0.62
N LEU A 241 -3.52 -5.84 0.64
CA LEU A 241 -2.38 -6.01 1.57
C LEU A 241 -1.21 -5.11 1.16
#